data_AF-A0A7K7LHQ1-F1
#
_entry.id   AF-A0A7K7LHQ1-F1
#
_cell.length_a   1.000
_cell.length_b   1.000
_cell.length_c   1.000
_cell.angle_alpha   90.00
_cell.angle_beta   90.00
_cell.angle_gamma   90.00
#
_symmetry.space_group_name_H-M   'P 1'
#
loop_
_entity.id
_entity.type
_entity.pdbx_description
1 polymer ?
#
loop_
_entity_poly.entity_id
_entity_poly.type
_entity_poly.pdbx_seq_one_letter_code
_entity_poly.pdbx_strand_id
1 'polypeptide(L)'
;QDYTWEDHGYSLINRLYPDVGQLLDEKFQVVYNLTYNTIAMHCGVDTSMLRRAIWNYVHCVFGIRYDDYDYGEVNQLLERSLKIYIKTVACYPEKTTKRMYAQFWRHFKHSEKV
;
A
#
# COMPACT_ATOMS: atom_id res chain seq x y z
N GLN A 1 7.67 -16.67 5.82
CA GLN A 1 6.88 -15.92 6.83
C GLN A 1 7.72 -15.69 8.10
N ASP A 2 8.95 -15.20 7.97
CA ASP A 2 9.95 -15.42 9.03
C ASP A 2 9.88 -14.36 10.15
N TYR A 3 9.37 -13.17 9.84
CA TYR A 3 9.16 -12.09 10.80
C TYR A 3 8.03 -11.17 10.34
N THR A 4 6.85 -11.33 10.93
CA THR A 4 5.64 -10.55 10.63
C THR A 4 5.39 -9.49 11.70
N TRP A 5 4.62 -8.46 11.35
CA TRP A 5 4.13 -7.49 12.34
C TRP A 5 3.24 -8.18 13.38
N GLU A 6 2.29 -9.01 12.92
CA GLU A 6 1.28 -9.65 13.77
C GLU A 6 1.90 -10.60 14.81
N ASP A 7 2.83 -11.48 14.40
CA ASP A 7 3.37 -12.49 15.31
C ASP A 7 4.57 -11.99 16.12
N HIS A 8 5.36 -11.05 15.58
CA HIS A 8 6.66 -10.68 16.15
C HIS A 8 6.77 -9.18 16.43
N GLY A 9 6.57 -8.35 15.42
CA GLY A 9 6.83 -6.91 15.48
C GLY A 9 6.00 -6.18 16.54
N TYR A 10 4.70 -6.45 16.57
CA TYR A 10 3.77 -5.85 17.53
C TYR A 10 4.13 -6.21 18.97
N SER A 11 4.32 -7.51 19.26
CA SER A 11 4.67 -7.98 20.61
C SER A 11 5.98 -7.36 21.10
N LEU A 12 6.99 -7.26 20.24
CA LEU A 12 8.27 -6.64 20.59
C LEU A 12 8.10 -5.15 20.95
N ILE A 13 7.45 -4.37 20.09
CA ILE A 13 7.25 -2.93 20.34
C ILE A 13 6.35 -2.73 21.54
N ASN A 14 5.26 -3.48 21.68
CA ASN A 14 4.35 -3.33 22.81
C ASN A 14 5.03 -3.63 24.16
N ARG A 15 6.03 -4.52 24.18
CA ARG A 15 6.83 -4.78 25.39
C ARG A 15 7.80 -3.64 25.71
N LEU A 16 8.38 -2.98 24.70
CA LEU A 16 9.40 -1.94 24.88
C LEU A 16 8.81 -0.53 24.99
N TYR A 17 7.70 -0.28 24.30
CA TYR A 17 7.01 0.99 24.23
C TYR A 17 5.50 0.78 23.97
N PRO A 18 4.71 0.42 25.00
CA PRO A 18 3.33 -0.03 24.87
C PRO A 18 2.41 0.94 24.12
N ASP A 19 2.41 2.22 24.52
CA ASP A 19 1.54 3.24 23.93
C ASP A 19 1.77 3.40 22.43
N VAL A 20 3.02 3.25 21.96
CA VAL A 20 3.36 3.35 20.55
C VAL A 20 3.04 2.06 19.80
N GLY A 21 3.21 0.89 20.43
CA GLY A 21 2.85 -0.39 19.84
C GLY A 21 1.40 -0.43 19.39
N GLN A 22 0.49 -0.04 20.28
CA GLN A 22 -0.94 0.05 19.95
C GLN A 22 -1.24 1.08 18.86
N LEU A 23 -0.69 2.30 18.97
CA LEU A 23 -0.92 3.35 17.97
C LEU A 23 -0.42 2.98 16.57
N LEU A 24 0.67 2.21 16.46
CA LEU A 24 1.18 1.72 15.18
C LEU A 24 0.29 0.62 14.60
N ASP A 25 -0.14 -0.33 15.42
CA ASP A 25 -1.03 -1.41 14.97
C ASP A 25 -2.36 -0.85 14.45
N GLU A 26 -2.98 0.05 15.20
CA GLU A 26 -4.19 0.75 14.79
C GLU A 26 -4.00 1.50 13.47
N LYS A 27 -2.86 2.19 13.28
CA LYS A 27 -2.55 2.87 12.02
C LYS A 27 -2.41 1.92 10.84
N PHE A 28 -1.73 0.78 11.01
CA PHE A 28 -1.60 -0.20 9.93
C PHE A 28 -2.95 -0.80 9.57
N GLN A 29 -3.77 -1.15 10.56
CA GLN A 29 -5.11 -1.68 10.34
C GLN A 29 -6.02 -0.66 9.65
N VAL A 30 -6.00 0.61 10.08
CA VAL A 30 -6.80 1.68 9.46
C VAL A 30 -6.38 1.88 8.01
N VAL A 31 -5.08 2.05 7.73
CA VAL A 31 -4.60 2.31 6.36
C VAL A 31 -4.87 1.11 5.46
N TYR A 32 -4.66 -0.12 5.93
CA TYR A 32 -4.87 -1.32 5.13
C TYR A 32 -6.35 -1.52 4.79
N ASN A 33 -7.25 -1.30 5.75
CA ASN A 33 -8.69 -1.55 5.60
C ASN A 33 -9.48 -0.36 5.03
N LEU A 34 -8.89 0.84 4.97
CA LEU A 34 -9.58 2.03 4.49
C LEU A 34 -10.12 1.83 3.07
N THR A 35 -11.44 1.92 2.95
CA THR A 35 -12.12 1.95 1.65
C THR A 35 -13.42 2.72 1.75
N TYR A 36 -13.73 3.47 0.69
CA TYR A 36 -15.04 4.08 0.49
C TYR A 36 -15.93 3.24 -0.44
N ASN A 37 -15.47 2.03 -0.81
CA ASN A 37 -16.10 1.18 -1.84
C ASN A 37 -16.31 1.93 -3.17
N THR A 38 -15.36 2.78 -3.54
CA THR A 38 -15.37 3.57 -4.77
C THR A 38 -14.10 3.34 -5.57
N ILE A 39 -14.21 3.40 -6.90
CA ILE A 39 -13.06 3.45 -7.80
C ILE A 39 -13.34 4.43 -8.94
N ALA A 40 -12.59 5.53 -9.00
CA ALA A 40 -12.78 6.63 -9.93
C ALA A 40 -14.22 7.18 -9.94
N MET A 41 -15.02 6.82 -10.94
CA MET A 41 -16.41 7.25 -11.11
C MET A 41 -17.43 6.22 -10.60
N HIS A 42 -16.97 5.04 -10.17
CA HIS A 42 -17.82 3.93 -9.76
C HIS A 42 -17.96 3.86 -8.23
N CYS A 43 -19.15 3.50 -7.77
CA CYS A 43 -19.50 3.28 -6.37
C CYS A 43 -19.96 1.84 -6.15
N GLY A 44 -19.87 1.35 -4.91
CA GLY A 44 -20.26 -0.02 -4.55
C GLY A 44 -19.28 -1.09 -5.03
N VAL A 45 -18.00 -0.73 -5.22
CA VAL A 45 -16.96 -1.64 -5.72
C VAL A 45 -16.04 -2.05 -4.58
N ASP A 46 -15.82 -3.36 -4.39
CA ASP A 46 -14.77 -3.83 -3.50
C ASP A 46 -13.39 -3.58 -4.13
N THR A 47 -12.56 -2.85 -3.40
CA THR A 47 -11.21 -2.45 -3.82
C THR A 47 -10.10 -3.24 -3.10
N SER A 48 -10.46 -4.26 -2.32
CA SER A 48 -9.55 -5.08 -1.52
C SER A 48 -8.36 -5.61 -2.33
N MET A 49 -8.61 -6.20 -3.50
CA MET A 49 -7.56 -6.73 -4.39
C MET A 49 -6.60 -5.63 -4.86
N LEU A 50 -7.12 -4.46 -5.25
CA LEU A 50 -6.28 -3.34 -5.70
C LEU A 50 -5.41 -2.80 -4.56
N ARG A 51 -5.99 -2.59 -3.37
CA ARG A 51 -5.27 -2.12 -2.19
C ARG A 51 -4.20 -3.12 -1.76
N ARG A 52 -4.53 -4.41 -1.73
CA ARG A 52 -3.57 -5.50 -1.44
C ARG A 52 -2.44 -5.54 -2.45
N ALA A 53 -2.71 -5.35 -3.74
CA ALA A 53 -1.68 -5.28 -4.77
C ALA A 53 -0.73 -4.09 -4.59
N ILE A 54 -1.22 -2.92 -4.21
CA ILE A 54 -0.39 -1.75 -3.89
C ILE A 54 0.50 -2.05 -2.68
N TRP A 55 -0.08 -2.55 -1.59
CA TRP A 55 0.64 -2.92 -0.37
C TRP A 55 1.76 -3.92 -0.63
N ASN A 56 1.43 -5.04 -1.29
CA ASN A 56 2.37 -6.11 -1.59
C ASN A 56 3.42 -5.67 -2.62
N TYR A 57 3.11 -4.74 -3.53
CA TYR A 57 4.10 -4.17 -4.44
C TYR A 57 5.14 -3.33 -3.68
N VAL A 58 4.72 -2.48 -2.74
CA VAL A 58 5.65 -1.71 -1.91
C VAL A 58 6.54 -2.63 -1.09
N HIS A 59 5.95 -3.63 -0.41
CA HIS A 59 6.72 -4.62 0.35
C HIS A 59 7.72 -5.38 -0.53
N CYS A 60 7.33 -5.77 -1.74
CA CYS A 60 8.22 -6.43 -2.70
C CYS A 60 9.38 -5.53 -3.14
N VAL A 61 9.16 -4.21 -3.27
CA VAL A 61 10.23 -3.24 -3.58
C VAL A 61 11.30 -3.22 -2.47
N PHE A 62 10.89 -3.47 -1.22
CA PHE A 62 11.79 -3.60 -0.06
C PHE A 62 12.23 -5.05 0.22
N GLY A 63 11.96 -6.00 -0.69
CA GLY A 63 12.43 -7.38 -0.60
C GLY A 63 11.56 -8.32 0.25
N ILE A 64 10.41 -7.85 0.74
CA ILE A 64 9.45 -8.67 1.49
C ILE A 64 8.48 -9.34 0.51
N ARG A 65 8.42 -10.68 0.54
CA ARG A 65 7.54 -11.47 -0.31
C ARG A 65 6.61 -12.34 0.53
N TYR A 66 5.34 -12.36 0.16
CA TYR A 66 4.32 -13.22 0.75
C TYR A 66 4.18 -14.48 -0.09
N ASP A 67 4.41 -15.65 0.51
CA ASP A 67 4.47 -16.93 -0.20
C ASP A 67 3.10 -17.37 -0.77
N ASP A 68 2.02 -16.90 -0.15
CA ASP A 68 0.63 -17.19 -0.49
C ASP A 68 0.01 -16.18 -1.48
N TYR A 69 0.78 -15.20 -1.94
CA TYR A 69 0.29 -14.14 -2.82
C TYR A 69 0.75 -14.30 -4.28
N ASP A 70 -0.19 -14.31 -5.23
CA ASP A 70 0.13 -14.29 -6.66
C ASP A 70 0.58 -12.90 -7.12
N TYR A 71 1.90 -12.72 -7.28
CA TYR A 71 2.48 -11.48 -7.80
C TYR A 71 2.14 -11.19 -9.27
N GLY A 72 1.48 -12.12 -9.98
CA GLY A 72 0.79 -11.85 -11.23
C GLY A 72 -0.28 -10.76 -11.10
N GLU A 73 -1.00 -10.71 -9.97
CA GLU A 73 -2.04 -9.70 -9.68
C GLU A 73 -1.47 -8.27 -9.74
N VAL A 74 -0.23 -8.07 -9.29
CA VAL A 74 0.46 -6.76 -9.33
C VAL A 74 0.65 -6.28 -10.77
N ASN A 75 0.86 -7.19 -11.73
CA ASN A 75 1.01 -6.84 -13.14
C ASN A 75 -0.33 -6.58 -13.83
N GLN A 76 -1.39 -7.23 -13.37
CA GLN A 76 -2.74 -7.04 -13.91
C GLN A 76 -3.40 -5.76 -13.39
N LEU A 77 -3.22 -5.45 -12.09
CA LEU A 77 -3.94 -4.36 -11.42
C LEU A 77 -3.19 -3.03 -11.43
N LEU A 78 -1.85 -3.04 -11.37
CA LEU A 78 -1.06 -1.82 -11.30
C LEU A 78 -0.42 -1.48 -12.65
N GLU A 79 -0.92 -0.41 -13.27
CA GLU A 79 -0.34 0.13 -14.50
C GLU A 79 1.11 0.59 -14.30
N ARG A 80 1.88 0.62 -15.39
CA ARG A 80 3.31 0.97 -15.36
C ARG A 80 3.59 2.34 -14.75
N SER A 81 2.77 3.35 -15.07
CA SER A 81 2.90 4.72 -14.54
C SER A 81 2.71 4.78 -13.03
N LEU A 82 1.75 4.01 -12.50
CA LEU A 82 1.52 3.90 -11.07
C LEU A 82 2.69 3.21 -10.36
N LYS A 83 3.21 2.11 -10.91
CA LYS A 83 4.40 1.43 -10.37
C LYS A 83 5.60 2.35 -10.27
N ILE A 84 5.86 3.12 -11.34
CA ILE A 84 6.93 4.11 -11.35
C ILE A 84 6.71 5.15 -10.26
N TYR A 85 5.49 5.70 -10.13
CA TYR A 85 5.17 6.68 -9.11
C TYR A 85 5.36 6.13 -7.69
N ILE A 86 4.77 4.96 -7.37
CA ILE A 86 4.90 4.30 -6.06
C ILE A 86 6.37 4.07 -5.73
N LYS A 87 7.15 3.48 -6.65
CA LYS A 87 8.57 3.20 -6.42
C LYS A 87 9.38 4.49 -6.21
N THR A 88 9.08 5.55 -6.95
CA THR A 88 9.76 6.83 -6.77
C THR A 88 9.41 7.45 -5.43
N VAL A 89 8.15 7.52 -5.02
CA VAL A 89 7.77 8.07 -3.71
C VAL A 89 8.35 7.25 -2.56
N ALA A 90 8.37 5.92 -2.67
CA ALA A 90 8.87 5.04 -1.62
C ALA A 90 10.41 5.03 -1.50
N CYS A 91 11.14 5.12 -2.61
CA CYS A 91 12.60 4.91 -2.62
C CYS A 91 13.43 6.17 -2.95
N TYR A 92 12.86 7.13 -3.68
CA TYR A 92 13.53 8.35 -4.15
C TYR A 92 12.56 9.55 -4.12
N PRO A 93 11.95 9.87 -2.96
CA PRO A 93 10.87 10.84 -2.87
C PRO A 93 11.26 12.22 -3.43
N GLU A 94 12.54 12.60 -3.32
CA GLU A 94 13.10 13.85 -3.85
C GLU A 94 13.02 13.98 -5.38
N LYS A 95 12.84 12.85 -6.08
CA LYS A 95 12.66 12.80 -7.55
C LYS A 95 11.20 12.81 -7.99
N THR A 96 10.26 12.87 -7.05
CA THR A 96 8.82 12.90 -7.37
C THR A 96 8.47 14.21 -8.06
N THR A 97 7.78 14.14 -9.21
CA THR A 97 7.38 15.34 -9.97
C THR A 97 5.87 15.41 -10.16
N LYS A 98 5.34 16.62 -10.34
CA LYS A 98 3.93 16.86 -10.68
C LYS A 98 3.50 16.13 -11.96
N ARG A 99 4.42 16.00 -12.93
CA ARG A 99 4.18 15.26 -14.17
C ARG A 99 3.93 13.78 -13.89
N MET A 100 4.73 13.15 -13.04
CA MET A 100 4.52 11.76 -12.63
C MET A 100 3.16 11.62 -11.95
N TYR A 101 2.83 12.51 -11.01
CA TYR A 101 1.55 12.52 -10.31
C TYR A 101 0.33 12.60 -11.24
N ALA A 102 0.41 13.45 -12.28
CA ALA A 102 -0.66 13.62 -13.26
C ALA A 102 -0.74 12.46 -14.28
N GLN A 103 0.33 11.68 -14.46
CA GLN A 103 0.41 10.70 -15.54
C GLN A 103 -0.32 9.38 -15.22
N PHE A 104 -0.29 8.93 -13.96
CA PHE A 104 -0.98 7.71 -13.53
C PHE A 104 -2.44 7.99 -13.17
N TRP A 105 -3.32 6.98 -13.31
CA TRP A 105 -4.72 7.05 -12.87
C TRP A 105 -5.42 8.37 -13.22
N ARG A 106 -5.39 8.73 -14.51
CA ARG A 106 -5.84 10.06 -14.99
C ARG A 106 -7.32 10.34 -14.75
N HIS A 107 -8.13 9.30 -14.62
CA HIS A 107 -9.57 9.39 -14.38
C HIS A 107 -9.96 9.19 -12.91
N PHE A 108 -8.98 8.94 -12.03
CA PHE A 108 -9.23 8.81 -10.59
C PHE A 108 -9.26 10.19 -9.95
N LYS A 109 -9.99 10.29 -8.84
CA LYS A 109 -10.07 11.51 -8.04
C LYS A 109 -8.75 11.76 -7.34
N HIS A 110 -8.47 13.02 -7.04
CA HIS A 110 -7.29 13.39 -6.25
C HIS A 110 -7.28 12.67 -4.90
N SER A 111 -8.43 12.53 -4.25
CA SER A 111 -8.58 11.83 -2.97
C SER A 111 -8.19 10.35 -2.99
N GLU A 112 -8.18 9.71 -4.17
CA GLU A 112 -7.76 8.30 -4.33
C GLU A 112 -6.25 8.18 -4.59
N LYS A 113 -5.57 9.29 -4.81
CA LYS A 113 -4.11 9.38 -5.01
C LYS A 113 -3.36 9.84 -3.76
N VAL A 114 -4.06 10.40 -2.78
CA VAL A 114 -3.56 10.76 -1.44
C VAL A 114 -3.52 9.51 -0.59
#